data_AF-V9L7P8-F1
#
_entry.id   AF-V9L7P8-F1
#
_cell.length_a   1.000
_cell.length_b   1.000
_cell.length_c   1.000
_cell.angle_alpha   90.00
_cell.angle_beta   90.00
_cell.angle_gamma   90.00
#
_symmetry.space_group_name_H-M   'P 1'
#
loop_
_entity.id
_entity.type
_entity.pdbx_description
1 polymer ?
#
loop_
_entity_poly.entity_id
_entity_poly.type
_entity_poly.pdbx_seq_one_letter_code
_entity_poly.pdbx_strand_id
1 'polypeptide(L)'
;TTLFRSGCFFGICIIGCMGVMLFYHNERKSKPITDVESGEEKKPAKASPSHSNPEKLLWALSKLGLIMAYFYLCDRANLFMKEQKYYTHATFFVPLVHIFVLGIFYNENTKETTMLNREQTDEWKGWMQLIILIYHISGASTFVPIYMNVRVLVAAYLFQTGYGHFSYFWKSGEYGISRICQILFRLNFLVVVLCLVMDRPYQFYYFVPLVTFWFIVIYATLGIWPQTGKKDTNDTCSSHWTVMFKFLGLLLCICLLAASQSYFEKAFSVWPISKLFEWQGLLHEWWFRWKLDRFAVLHGMFFAFIYGILKKGHLLSEGKGEALFTPK
;
A
#
# COMPACT_ATOMS: atom_id res chain seq x y z
N THR A 1 -30.25 4.57 8.90
CA THR A 1 -29.35 5.59 8.31
C THR A 1 -28.21 4.99 7.50
N THR A 2 -27.61 3.86 7.91
CA THR A 2 -26.53 3.16 7.16
C THR A 2 -26.99 2.50 5.87
N LEU A 3 -28.16 1.84 5.86
CA LEU A 3 -28.78 1.31 4.63
C LEU A 3 -29.05 2.40 3.58
N PHE A 4 -29.37 3.62 4.04
CA PHE A 4 -29.61 4.79 3.18
C PHE A 4 -28.29 5.33 2.60
N ARG A 5 -27.19 5.38 3.37
CA ARG A 5 -25.87 5.79 2.88
C ARG A 5 -25.29 4.82 1.84
N SER A 6 -25.33 3.52 2.12
CA SER A 6 -24.92 2.50 1.15
C SER A 6 -25.87 2.48 -0.06
N GLY A 7 -27.18 2.61 0.17
CA GLY A 7 -28.20 2.72 -0.88
C GLY A 7 -28.02 3.94 -1.80
N CYS A 8 -27.62 5.10 -1.28
CA CYS A 8 -27.30 6.28 -2.07
C CYS A 8 -26.01 6.08 -2.89
N PHE A 9 -24.97 5.46 -2.31
CA PHE A 9 -23.75 5.13 -3.05
C PHE A 9 -24.03 4.16 -4.19
N PHE A 10 -24.78 3.09 -3.91
CA PHE A 10 -25.21 2.12 -4.92
C PHE A 10 -26.16 2.74 -5.96
N GLY A 11 -27.06 3.63 -5.55
CA GLY A 11 -27.94 4.36 -6.45
C GLY A 11 -27.15 5.23 -7.43
N ILE A 12 -26.15 5.97 -6.95
CA ILE A 12 -25.27 6.80 -7.79
C ILE A 12 -24.44 5.91 -8.75
N CYS A 13 -23.91 4.78 -8.27
CA CYS A 13 -23.16 3.85 -9.10
C CYS A 13 -24.03 3.16 -10.16
N ILE A 14 -25.27 2.77 -9.82
CA ILE A 14 -26.23 2.15 -10.75
C ILE A 14 -26.70 3.17 -11.78
N ILE A 15 -27.01 4.41 -11.38
CA ILE A 15 -27.38 5.49 -12.30
C ILE A 15 -26.20 5.82 -13.23
N GLY A 16 -24.98 5.87 -12.72
CA GLY A 16 -23.76 6.05 -13.53
C GLY A 16 -23.52 4.89 -14.51
N CYS A 17 -23.75 3.65 -14.08
CA CYS A 17 -23.61 2.47 -14.92
C CYS A 17 -24.70 2.41 -16.00
N MET A 18 -25.95 2.73 -15.65
CA MET A 18 -27.05 2.86 -16.62
C MET A 18 -26.82 4.01 -17.60
N GLY A 19 -26.30 5.16 -17.16
CA GLY A 19 -25.95 6.27 -18.04
C GLY A 19 -24.89 5.88 -19.08
N VAL A 20 -23.85 5.14 -18.65
CA VAL A 20 -22.80 4.62 -19.54
C VAL A 20 -23.35 3.54 -20.49
N MET A 21 -24.20 2.63 -20.01
CA MET A 21 -24.80 1.58 -20.83
C MET A 21 -25.78 2.13 -21.87
N LEU A 22 -26.61 3.11 -21.48
CA LEU A 22 -27.51 3.80 -22.39
C LEU A 22 -26.74 4.60 -23.44
N PHE A 23 -25.65 5.27 -23.05
CA PHE A 23 -24.78 5.98 -23.97
C PHE A 23 -24.05 5.03 -24.93
N TYR A 24 -23.53 3.90 -24.44
CA TYR A 24 -22.93 2.86 -25.27
C TYR A 24 -23.94 2.25 -26.24
N HIS A 25 -25.19 2.04 -25.80
CA HIS A 25 -26.26 1.58 -26.67
C HIS A 25 -26.62 2.62 -27.74
N ASN A 26 -26.57 3.91 -27.40
CA ASN A 26 -26.83 5.02 -28.33
C ASN A 26 -25.71 5.19 -29.36
N GLU A 27 -24.44 5.08 -28.95
CA GLU A 27 -23.25 5.01 -29.82
C GLU A 27 -23.27 3.79 -30.76
N ARG A 28 -23.84 2.67 -30.30
CA ARG A 28 -23.99 1.47 -31.14
C ARG A 28 -25.13 1.61 -32.15
N LYS A 29 -26.17 2.37 -31.83
CA LYS A 29 -27.26 2.73 -32.76
C LYS A 29 -26.87 3.82 -33.76
N SER A 30 -25.90 4.69 -33.42
CA SER A 30 -25.44 5.77 -34.31
C SER A 30 -24.43 5.33 -35.37
N LYS A 31 -23.95 4.08 -35.34
CA LYS A 31 -23.18 3.48 -36.44
C LYS A 31 -24.13 2.81 -37.44
N PRO A 32 -24.26 3.32 -38.68
CA PRO A 32 -24.93 2.57 -39.72
C PRO A 32 -24.12 1.31 -40.05
N ILE A 33 -24.84 0.21 -40.27
CA ILE A 33 -24.27 -1.02 -40.83
C ILE A 33 -23.87 -0.70 -42.27
N THR A 34 -22.57 -0.65 -42.56
CA THR A 34 -22.06 -0.62 -43.93
C THR A 34 -21.67 -2.04 -44.33
N ASP A 35 -22.25 -2.46 -45.46
CA ASP A 35 -22.10 -3.77 -46.07
C ASP A 35 -20.65 -4.10 -46.44
N VAL A 36 -20.37 -5.40 -46.40
CA VAL A 36 -19.09 -6.05 -46.65
C VAL A 36 -18.81 -6.13 -48.15
N GLU A 37 -17.79 -5.45 -48.66
CA GLU A 37 -16.93 -5.99 -49.73
C GLU A 37 -15.62 -5.20 -49.97
N SER A 38 -14.55 -5.97 -50.16
CA SER A 38 -13.33 -5.66 -50.94
C SER A 38 -12.15 -4.88 -50.32
N GLY A 39 -10.99 -5.56 -50.30
CA GLY A 39 -9.74 -5.01 -50.84
C GLY A 39 -8.71 -4.42 -49.87
N GLU A 40 -7.47 -4.86 -49.97
CA GLU A 40 -6.32 -4.61 -49.10
C GLU A 40 -5.73 -3.19 -49.05
N GLU A 41 -4.85 -3.02 -48.05
CA GLU A 41 -3.74 -2.05 -47.94
C GLU A 41 -3.99 -0.62 -47.41
N LYS A 42 -3.97 -0.50 -46.09
CA LYS A 42 -2.93 0.21 -45.29
C LYS A 42 -3.40 0.26 -43.83
N LYS A 43 -2.57 -0.22 -42.90
CA LYS A 43 -2.79 -0.03 -41.45
C LYS A 43 -2.23 1.35 -41.05
N PRO A 44 -3.05 2.38 -40.80
CA PRO A 44 -2.70 3.36 -39.79
C PRO A 44 -3.11 2.80 -38.42
N ALA A 45 -2.32 3.15 -37.41
CA ALA A 45 -2.54 2.80 -36.02
C ALA A 45 -4.02 2.98 -35.62
N LYS A 46 -4.60 1.96 -34.98
CA LYS A 46 -5.87 2.07 -34.25
C LYS A 46 -5.71 3.20 -33.23
N ALA A 47 -6.18 4.40 -33.58
CA ALA A 47 -6.37 5.48 -32.64
C ALA A 47 -7.39 4.99 -31.60
N SER A 48 -6.93 4.77 -30.37
CA SER A 48 -7.82 4.63 -29.23
C SER A 48 -8.71 5.87 -29.16
N PRO A 49 -10.03 5.75 -28.96
CA PRO A 49 -10.91 6.91 -28.85
C PRO A 49 -10.37 7.85 -27.76
N SER A 50 -10.15 9.12 -28.13
CA SER A 50 -9.68 10.16 -27.24
C SER A 50 -10.83 10.57 -26.30
N HIS A 51 -11.12 9.72 -25.32
CA HIS A 51 -12.11 10.03 -24.29
C HIS A 51 -11.74 11.33 -23.58
N SER A 52 -12.69 12.24 -23.43
CA SER A 52 -12.52 13.46 -22.65
C SER A 52 -12.21 13.10 -21.18
N ASN A 53 -11.47 13.96 -20.47
CA ASN A 53 -11.11 13.71 -19.06
C ASN A 53 -12.31 13.34 -18.14
N PRO A 54 -13.51 13.94 -18.25
CA PRO A 54 -14.66 13.51 -17.45
C PRO A 54 -15.19 12.13 -17.84
N GLU A 55 -15.14 11.74 -19.11
CA GLU A 55 -15.55 10.39 -19.55
C GLU A 55 -14.66 9.31 -18.95
N LYS A 56 -13.34 9.53 -18.96
CA LYS A 56 -12.38 8.59 -18.33
C LYS A 56 -12.65 8.43 -16.84
N LEU A 57 -12.96 9.54 -16.16
CA LEU A 57 -13.30 9.53 -14.74
C LEU A 57 -14.60 8.76 -14.49
N LEU A 58 -15.66 9.07 -15.24
CA LEU A 58 -16.95 8.38 -15.12
C LEU A 58 -16.80 6.87 -15.34
N TRP A 59 -16.05 6.48 -16.38
CA TRP A 59 -15.77 5.07 -16.67
C TRP A 59 -15.03 4.37 -15.52
N ALA A 60 -14.02 5.01 -14.94
CA ALA A 60 -13.29 4.47 -13.80
C ALA A 60 -14.19 4.34 -12.55
N LEU A 61 -15.04 5.33 -12.29
CA LEU A 61 -15.99 5.31 -11.17
C LEU A 61 -17.07 4.24 -11.36
N SER A 62 -17.59 4.05 -12.58
CA SER A 62 -18.54 2.99 -12.88
C SER A 62 -17.93 1.60 -12.68
N LYS A 63 -16.69 1.39 -13.13
CA LYS A 63 -15.94 0.14 -12.87
C LYS A 63 -15.77 -0.11 -11.38
N LEU A 64 -15.36 0.91 -10.63
CA LEU A 64 -15.22 0.82 -9.18
C LEU A 64 -16.55 0.46 -8.51
N GLY A 65 -17.63 1.14 -8.90
CA GLY A 65 -18.98 0.87 -8.39
C GLY A 65 -19.43 -0.57 -8.63
N LEU A 66 -19.15 -1.12 -9.82
CA LEU A 66 -19.46 -2.51 -10.14
C LEU A 66 -18.67 -3.50 -9.27
N ILE A 67 -17.37 -3.27 -9.09
CA ILE A 67 -16.53 -4.11 -8.21
C ILE A 67 -17.02 -4.05 -6.76
N MET A 68 -17.36 -2.85 -6.27
CA MET A 68 -17.90 -2.68 -4.92
C MET A 68 -19.28 -3.33 -4.75
N ALA A 69 -20.13 -3.26 -5.77
CA ALA A 69 -21.42 -3.96 -5.78
C ALA A 69 -21.24 -5.47 -5.74
N TYR A 70 -20.29 -6.01 -6.51
CA TYR A 70 -19.94 -7.42 -6.46
C TYR A 70 -19.50 -7.85 -5.06
N PHE A 71 -18.62 -7.10 -4.39
CA PHE A 71 -18.19 -7.40 -3.02
C PHE A 71 -19.35 -7.34 -2.01
N TYR A 72 -20.21 -6.33 -2.13
CA TYR A 72 -21.36 -6.20 -1.26
C TYR A 72 -22.36 -7.36 -1.44
N LEU A 73 -22.61 -7.79 -2.69
CA LEU A 73 -23.46 -8.93 -2.97
C LEU A 73 -22.87 -10.25 -2.46
N CYS A 74 -21.55 -10.43 -2.55
CA CYS A 74 -20.89 -11.65 -2.06
C CYS A 74 -20.88 -11.76 -0.53
N ASP A 75 -20.68 -10.64 0.19
CA ASP A 75 -20.52 -10.67 1.65
C ASP A 75 -21.82 -10.32 2.40
N ARG A 76 -22.55 -9.29 1.98
CA ARG A 76 -23.74 -8.78 2.68
C ARG A 76 -25.04 -9.37 2.16
N ALA A 77 -25.17 -9.60 0.85
CA ALA A 77 -26.36 -10.27 0.35
C ALA A 77 -26.28 -11.77 0.66
N ASN A 78 -27.36 -12.34 1.16
CA ASN A 78 -27.44 -13.79 1.44
C ASN A 78 -27.67 -14.60 0.14
N LEU A 79 -27.14 -14.12 -1.00
CA LEU A 79 -27.28 -14.78 -2.29
C LEU A 79 -26.40 -16.03 -2.39
N PHE A 80 -25.28 -16.04 -1.66
CA PHE A 80 -24.34 -17.15 -1.64
C PHE A 80 -24.29 -17.79 -0.26
N MET A 81 -24.15 -19.11 -0.22
CA MET A 81 -23.93 -19.85 1.02
C MET A 81 -22.57 -19.48 1.59
N LYS A 82 -22.56 -19.16 2.89
CA LYS A 82 -21.34 -18.75 3.59
C LYS A 82 -20.75 -19.97 4.29
N GLU A 83 -19.60 -20.43 3.81
CA GLU A 83 -18.85 -21.48 4.48
C GLU A 83 -17.97 -20.92 5.60
N GLN A 84 -17.83 -21.71 6.67
CA GLN A 84 -16.89 -21.41 7.74
C GLN A 84 -15.48 -21.80 7.31
N LYS A 85 -14.50 -20.98 7.68
CA LYS A 85 -13.09 -21.24 7.34
C LYS A 85 -12.54 -22.30 8.29
N TYR A 86 -12.22 -23.47 7.75
CA TYR A 86 -11.53 -24.52 8.49
C TYR A 86 -10.07 -24.59 8.08
N TYR A 87 -9.19 -24.43 9.06
CA TYR A 87 -7.76 -24.55 8.82
C TYR A 87 -7.36 -26.03 8.66
N THR A 88 -6.67 -26.32 7.57
CA THR A 88 -5.91 -27.57 7.41
C THR A 88 -4.54 -27.23 6.82
N HIS A 89 -3.53 -28.03 7.12
CA HIS A 89 -2.19 -27.80 6.58
C HIS A 89 -2.18 -27.83 5.04
N ALA A 90 -2.96 -28.71 4.42
CA ALA A 90 -3.06 -28.80 2.97
C ALA A 90 -3.65 -27.53 2.33
N THR A 91 -4.73 -26.96 2.90
CA THR A 91 -5.36 -25.75 2.35
C THR A 91 -4.45 -24.53 2.38
N PHE A 92 -3.49 -24.48 3.31
CA PHE A 92 -2.49 -23.42 3.36
C PHE A 92 -1.25 -23.69 2.48
N PHE A 93 -0.63 -24.86 2.61
CA PHE A 93 0.66 -25.13 1.96
C PHE A 93 0.54 -25.44 0.46
N VAL A 94 -0.55 -26.05 0.00
CA VAL A 94 -0.71 -26.37 -1.43
C VAL A 94 -0.77 -25.10 -2.30
N PRO A 95 -1.61 -24.10 -2.00
CA PRO A 95 -1.58 -22.83 -2.74
C PRO A 95 -0.22 -22.12 -2.64
N LEU A 96 0.43 -22.17 -1.48
CA LEU A 96 1.74 -21.55 -1.27
C LEU A 96 2.81 -22.16 -2.19
N VAL A 97 2.91 -23.49 -2.24
CA VAL A 97 3.83 -24.20 -3.14
C VAL A 97 3.49 -23.90 -4.59
N HIS A 98 2.21 -23.84 -4.96
CA HIS A 98 1.81 -23.55 -6.33
C HIS A 98 2.25 -22.15 -6.77
N ILE A 99 2.02 -21.12 -5.95
CA ILE A 99 2.49 -19.76 -6.26
C ILE A 99 4.02 -19.73 -6.29
N PHE A 100 4.70 -20.40 -5.36
CA PHE A 100 6.17 -20.47 -5.35
C PHE A 100 6.74 -21.05 -6.64
N VAL A 101 6.19 -22.18 -7.11
CA VAL A 101 6.58 -22.83 -8.37
C VAL A 101 6.33 -21.91 -9.56
N LEU A 102 5.16 -21.27 -9.64
CA LEU A 102 4.86 -20.28 -10.69
C LEU A 102 5.87 -19.13 -10.67
N GLY A 103 6.23 -18.65 -9.48
CA GLY A 103 7.25 -17.61 -9.30
C GLY A 103 8.62 -17.95 -9.88
N ILE A 104 9.05 -19.21 -9.75
CA ILE A 104 10.31 -19.68 -10.33
C ILE A 104 10.25 -19.68 -11.86
N PHE A 105 9.11 -20.06 -12.44
CA PHE A 105 8.94 -20.10 -13.89
C PHE A 105 8.81 -18.71 -14.54
N TYR A 106 8.26 -17.74 -13.82
CA TYR A 106 8.02 -16.38 -14.32
C TYR A 106 9.05 -15.35 -13.80
N ASN A 107 10.34 -15.68 -13.87
CA ASN A 107 11.42 -14.78 -13.48
C ASN A 107 11.88 -13.91 -14.68
N GLU A 108 12.07 -12.61 -14.46
CA GLU A 108 12.59 -11.67 -15.46
C GLU A 108 13.88 -11.00 -14.95
N ASN A 109 14.84 -10.77 -15.87
CA ASN A 109 16.11 -10.17 -15.49
C ASN A 109 15.95 -8.67 -15.18
N THR A 110 16.31 -8.26 -13.97
CA THR A 110 16.31 -6.86 -13.53
C THR A 110 17.33 -6.03 -14.33
N LYS A 111 16.93 -4.82 -14.73
CA LYS A 111 17.80 -3.89 -15.50
C LYS A 111 18.79 -3.14 -14.62
N GLU A 112 18.45 -2.89 -13.35
CA GLU A 112 19.31 -2.20 -12.39
C GLU A 112 20.00 -3.19 -11.44
N THR A 113 21.26 -2.92 -11.12
CA THR A 113 22.09 -3.67 -10.17
C THR A 113 22.03 -3.12 -8.74
N THR A 114 21.22 -2.09 -8.51
CA THR A 114 21.13 -1.43 -7.20
C THR A 114 20.45 -2.33 -6.18
N MET A 115 21.03 -2.43 -4.99
CA MET A 115 20.45 -3.25 -3.92
C MET A 115 19.09 -2.66 -3.49
N LEU A 116 18.06 -3.53 -3.40
CA LEU A 116 16.65 -3.13 -3.19
C LEU A 116 16.16 -2.16 -4.26
N ASN A 117 16.36 -2.52 -5.53
CA ASN A 117 15.74 -1.80 -6.63
C ASN A 117 14.20 -1.81 -6.48
N ARG A 118 13.55 -0.82 -7.07
CA ARG A 118 12.10 -0.71 -7.14
C ARG A 118 11.44 -2.00 -7.62
N GLU A 119 11.95 -2.61 -8.69
CA GLU A 119 11.46 -3.89 -9.23
C GLU A 119 11.47 -4.99 -8.15
N GLN A 120 12.61 -5.19 -7.47
CA GLN A 120 12.73 -6.17 -6.38
C GLN A 120 11.79 -5.87 -5.21
N THR A 121 11.66 -4.60 -4.81
CA THR A 121 10.76 -4.24 -3.70
C THR A 121 9.29 -4.42 -4.06
N ASP A 122 8.91 -4.19 -5.31
CA ASP A 122 7.53 -4.35 -5.78
C ASP A 122 7.18 -5.84 -5.92
N GLU A 123 8.10 -6.68 -6.39
CA GLU A 123 7.96 -8.15 -6.35
C GLU A 123 7.81 -8.66 -4.93
N TRP A 124 8.70 -8.25 -4.02
CA TRP A 124 8.64 -8.67 -2.62
C TRP A 124 7.30 -8.26 -1.97
N LYS A 125 6.77 -7.06 -2.27
CA LYS A 125 5.42 -6.67 -1.83
C LYS A 125 4.33 -7.58 -2.39
N GLY A 126 4.41 -7.92 -3.68
CA GLY A 126 3.47 -8.86 -4.32
C GLY A 126 3.45 -10.21 -3.63
N TRP A 127 4.63 -10.79 -3.37
CA TRP A 127 4.76 -12.05 -2.61
C TRP A 127 4.13 -11.97 -1.22
N MET A 128 4.41 -10.90 -0.48
CA MET A 128 3.81 -10.68 0.83
C MET A 128 2.29 -10.62 0.75
N GLN A 129 1.73 -9.90 -0.23
CA GLN A 129 0.29 -9.77 -0.42
C GLN A 129 -0.37 -11.12 -0.74
N LEU A 130 0.25 -11.95 -1.59
CA LEU A 130 -0.25 -13.29 -1.92
C LEU A 130 -0.24 -14.23 -0.71
N ILE A 131 0.84 -14.22 0.09
CA ILE A 131 0.92 -15.05 1.30
C ILE A 131 -0.12 -14.60 2.34
N ILE A 132 -0.26 -13.28 2.55
CA ILE A 132 -1.26 -12.72 3.46
C ILE A 132 -2.69 -13.07 2.98
N LEU A 133 -2.93 -13.11 1.67
CA LEU A 133 -4.21 -13.52 1.10
C LEU A 133 -4.51 -14.99 1.39
N ILE A 134 -3.57 -15.91 1.09
CA ILE A 134 -3.72 -17.34 1.38
C ILE A 134 -3.98 -17.56 2.88
N TYR A 135 -3.24 -16.85 3.73
CA TYR A 135 -3.43 -16.89 5.19
C TYR A 135 -4.86 -16.53 5.61
N HIS A 136 -5.43 -15.44 5.09
CA HIS A 136 -6.79 -15.01 5.44
C HIS A 136 -7.88 -15.89 4.83
N ILE A 137 -7.66 -16.46 3.64
CA ILE A 137 -8.60 -17.40 3.01
C ILE A 137 -8.63 -18.73 3.78
N SER A 138 -7.45 -19.26 4.12
CA SER A 138 -7.32 -20.58 4.76
C SER A 138 -7.65 -20.58 6.25
N GLY A 139 -7.90 -19.42 6.86
CA GLY A 139 -8.15 -19.31 8.30
C GLY A 139 -6.94 -19.69 9.16
N ALA A 140 -5.73 -19.57 8.62
CA ALA A 140 -4.49 -20.05 9.25
C ALA A 140 -4.04 -19.23 10.48
N SER A 141 -4.86 -18.28 10.93
CA SER A 141 -4.65 -17.49 12.16
C SER A 141 -4.66 -18.33 13.43
N THR A 142 -5.29 -19.51 13.40
CA THR A 142 -5.37 -20.44 14.53
C THR A 142 -4.04 -21.14 14.81
N PHE A 143 -3.17 -21.24 13.80
CA PHE A 143 -1.86 -21.88 13.93
C PHE A 143 -0.78 -20.84 14.19
N VAL A 144 -0.32 -20.78 15.44
CA VAL A 144 0.62 -19.75 15.94
C VAL A 144 1.88 -19.60 15.08
N PRO A 145 2.57 -20.68 14.62
CA PRO A 145 3.77 -20.50 13.79
C PRO A 145 3.51 -19.78 12.46
N ILE A 146 2.39 -20.04 11.78
CA ILE A 146 2.04 -19.32 10.55
C ILE A 146 1.72 -17.86 10.88
N TYR A 147 0.96 -17.61 11.94
CA TYR A 147 0.68 -16.26 12.41
C TYR A 147 1.97 -15.46 12.65
N MET A 148 2.96 -16.04 13.34
CA MET A 148 4.25 -15.38 13.60
C MET A 148 4.99 -15.02 12.30
N ASN A 149 5.00 -15.92 11.31
CA ASN A 149 5.62 -15.64 10.01
C ASN A 149 4.91 -14.51 9.26
N VAL A 150 3.57 -14.53 9.22
CA VAL A 150 2.78 -13.46 8.61
C VAL A 150 3.05 -12.11 9.28
N ARG A 151 3.25 -12.09 10.60
CA ARG A 151 3.65 -10.88 11.32
C ARG A 151 5.04 -10.38 10.91
N VAL A 152 5.99 -11.27 10.67
CA VAL A 152 7.31 -10.90 10.11
C VAL A 152 7.15 -10.29 8.71
N LEU A 153 6.24 -10.81 7.86
CA LEU A 153 5.95 -10.21 6.55
C LEU A 153 5.36 -8.80 6.67
N VAL A 154 4.45 -8.58 7.63
CA VAL A 154 3.91 -7.24 7.91
C VAL A 154 5.01 -6.28 8.36
N ALA A 155 5.89 -6.73 9.26
CA ALA A 155 7.05 -5.94 9.69
C ALA A 155 8.02 -5.66 8.53
N ALA A 156 8.24 -6.62 7.64
CA ALA A 156 9.04 -6.45 6.44
C ALA A 156 8.45 -5.40 5.48
N TYR A 157 7.12 -5.37 5.32
CA TYR A 157 6.46 -4.32 4.53
C TYR A 157 6.66 -2.93 5.15
N LEU A 158 6.55 -2.82 6.47
CA LEU A 158 6.81 -1.57 7.20
C LEU A 158 8.28 -1.15 7.10
N PHE A 159 9.20 -2.10 7.16
CA PHE A 159 10.63 -1.87 6.89
C PHE A 159 10.83 -1.30 5.48
N GLN A 160 10.21 -1.89 4.45
CA GLN A 160 10.29 -1.37 3.08
C GLN A 160 9.67 0.03 2.95
N THR A 161 8.60 0.32 3.68
CA THR A 161 7.99 1.65 3.73
C THR A 161 8.97 2.66 4.32
N GLY A 162 9.61 2.33 5.44
CA GLY A 162 10.69 3.12 6.04
C GLY A 162 11.85 3.35 5.08
N TYR A 163 12.37 2.28 4.47
CA TYR A 163 13.48 2.33 3.53
C TYR A 163 13.18 3.18 2.30
N GLY A 164 12.05 2.93 1.63
CA GLY A 164 11.70 3.55 0.36
C GLY A 164 11.39 5.05 0.50
N HIS A 165 10.61 5.42 1.53
CA HIS A 165 10.30 6.83 1.76
C HIS A 165 11.51 7.61 2.25
N PHE A 166 12.30 7.07 3.17
CA PHE A 166 13.53 7.72 3.61
C PHE A 166 14.52 7.91 2.45
N SER A 167 14.79 6.86 1.68
CA SER A 167 15.72 6.93 0.53
C SER A 167 15.27 7.96 -0.50
N TYR A 168 13.96 8.08 -0.72
CA TYR A 168 13.42 9.12 -1.59
C TYR A 168 13.67 10.52 -1.00
N PHE A 169 13.26 10.79 0.24
CA PHE A 169 13.40 12.13 0.83
C PHE A 169 14.86 12.53 0.97
N TRP A 170 15.74 11.57 1.24
CA TRP A 170 17.18 11.75 1.28
C TRP A 170 17.77 12.21 -0.07
N LYS A 171 17.30 11.63 -1.18
CA LYS A 171 17.80 11.92 -2.53
C LYS A 171 17.13 13.15 -3.15
N SER A 172 15.81 13.28 -3.00
CA SER A 172 15.02 14.30 -3.68
C SER A 172 14.93 15.62 -2.92
N GLY A 173 15.00 15.62 -1.57
CA GLY A 173 14.91 16.84 -0.77
C GLY A 173 13.58 17.62 -0.88
N GLU A 174 12.61 17.11 -1.67
CA GLU A 174 11.32 17.74 -1.91
C GLU A 174 10.26 17.25 -0.91
N TYR A 175 9.80 18.17 -0.07
CA TYR A 175 8.76 17.94 0.94
C TYR A 175 7.39 18.50 0.52
N GLY A 176 7.08 18.48 -0.79
CA GLY A 176 5.85 19.05 -1.31
C GLY A 176 4.58 18.35 -0.79
N ILE A 177 3.63 19.13 -0.26
CA ILE A 177 2.36 18.62 0.31
C ILE A 177 1.55 17.84 -0.73
N SER A 178 1.56 18.29 -2.00
CA SER A 178 0.85 17.61 -3.10
C SER A 178 1.23 16.13 -3.21
N ARG A 179 2.52 15.80 -3.03
CA ARG A 179 3.02 14.43 -3.10
C ARG A 179 2.54 13.58 -1.93
N ILE A 180 2.47 14.16 -0.74
CA ILE A 180 1.94 13.51 0.45
C ILE A 180 0.48 13.14 0.21
N CYS A 181 -0.32 14.09 -0.29
CA CYS A 181 -1.73 13.86 -0.62
C CYS A 181 -1.89 12.74 -1.65
N GLN A 182 -1.05 12.68 -2.68
CA GLN A 182 -1.08 11.60 -3.68
C GLN A 182 -0.77 10.23 -3.06
N ILE A 183 0.24 10.14 -2.19
CA ILE A 183 0.61 8.88 -1.53
C ILE A 183 -0.49 8.44 -0.56
N LEU A 184 -0.99 9.37 0.27
CA LEU A 184 -2.09 9.10 1.19
C LEU A 184 -3.35 8.66 0.44
N PHE A 185 -3.69 9.32 -0.66
CA PHE A 185 -4.81 8.92 -1.51
C PHE A 185 -4.59 7.50 -2.04
N ARG A 186 -3.44 7.22 -2.65
CA ARG A 186 -3.12 5.90 -3.21
C ARG A 186 -3.21 4.77 -2.17
N LEU A 187 -2.73 5.00 -0.94
CA LEU A 187 -2.74 4.00 0.12
C LEU A 187 -4.15 3.74 0.67
N ASN A 188 -4.93 4.80 0.87
CA ASN A 188 -6.18 4.72 1.64
C ASN A 188 -7.43 4.62 0.76
N PHE A 189 -7.37 5.00 -0.52
CA PHE A 189 -8.54 5.12 -1.39
C PHE A 189 -9.42 3.86 -1.39
N LEU A 190 -8.84 2.70 -1.69
CA LEU A 190 -9.60 1.45 -1.77
C LEU A 190 -10.21 1.07 -0.41
N VAL A 191 -9.44 1.19 0.67
CA VAL A 191 -9.91 0.81 2.01
C VAL A 191 -11.01 1.74 2.50
N VAL A 192 -10.90 3.04 2.28
CA VAL A 192 -11.95 4.00 2.66
C VAL A 192 -13.24 3.70 1.90
N VAL A 193 -13.17 3.47 0.59
CA VAL A 193 -14.35 3.08 -0.22
C VAL A 193 -14.94 1.77 0.32
N LEU A 194 -14.12 0.78 0.64
CA LEU A 194 -14.57 -0.49 1.18
C LEU A 194 -15.22 -0.35 2.56
N CYS A 195 -14.69 0.51 3.44
CA CYS A 195 -15.29 0.80 4.74
C CYS A 195 -16.68 1.43 4.59
N LEU A 196 -16.83 2.36 3.64
CA LEU A 196 -18.11 3.03 3.36
C LEU A 196 -19.15 2.06 2.78
N VAL A 197 -18.74 1.20 1.86
CA VAL A 197 -19.63 0.24 1.21
C VAL A 197 -20.04 -0.88 2.16
N MET A 198 -19.07 -1.42 2.92
CA MET A 198 -19.27 -2.58 3.79
C MET A 198 -19.79 -2.22 5.18
N ASP A 199 -19.89 -0.93 5.50
CA ASP A 199 -20.26 -0.42 6.83
C ASP A 199 -19.42 -1.06 7.94
N ARG A 200 -18.09 -0.99 7.77
CA ARG A 200 -17.11 -1.48 8.74
C ARG A 200 -16.20 -0.34 9.18
N PRO A 201 -15.82 -0.29 10.47
CA PRO A 201 -14.90 0.74 10.93
C PRO A 201 -13.52 0.55 10.30
N TYR A 202 -12.80 1.65 10.15
CA TYR A 202 -11.52 1.71 9.43
C TYR A 202 -10.46 0.74 9.99
N GLN A 203 -10.47 0.52 11.30
CA GLN A 203 -9.62 -0.45 12.00
C GLN A 203 -9.83 -1.92 11.58
N PHE A 204 -10.94 -2.27 10.90
CA PHE A 204 -11.11 -3.64 10.37
C PHE A 204 -9.99 -3.99 9.40
N TYR A 205 -9.57 -3.02 8.60
CA TYR A 205 -8.50 -3.14 7.61
C TYR A 205 -7.17 -2.62 8.14
N TYR A 206 -6.84 -2.98 9.39
CA TYR A 206 -5.79 -2.39 10.24
C TYR A 206 -4.43 -2.14 9.58
N PHE A 207 -4.05 -2.94 8.59
CA PHE A 207 -2.77 -2.84 7.91
C PHE A 207 -2.61 -1.48 7.20
N VAL A 208 -3.64 -0.99 6.52
CA VAL A 208 -3.59 0.29 5.82
C VAL A 208 -3.53 1.51 6.75
N PRO A 209 -4.37 1.62 7.81
CA PRO A 209 -4.19 2.59 8.88
C PRO A 209 -2.77 2.58 9.46
N LEU A 210 -2.20 1.40 9.67
CA LEU A 210 -0.85 1.24 10.22
C LEU A 210 0.23 1.80 9.30
N VAL A 211 0.22 1.44 8.01
CA VAL A 211 1.17 1.96 7.02
C VAL A 211 1.01 3.48 6.86
N THR A 212 -0.22 3.99 6.82
CA THR A 212 -0.51 5.42 6.72
C THR A 212 0.01 6.19 7.93
N PHE A 213 -0.20 5.66 9.15
CA PHE A 213 0.34 6.24 10.37
C PHE A 213 1.87 6.36 10.31
N TRP A 214 2.55 5.27 9.95
CA TRP A 214 4.00 5.27 9.86
C TRP A 214 4.54 6.18 8.76
N PHE A 215 3.84 6.28 7.62
CA PHE A 215 4.19 7.23 6.57
C PHE A 215 4.15 8.67 7.07
N ILE A 216 3.10 9.05 7.84
CA ILE A 216 3.00 10.38 8.45
C ILE A 216 4.14 10.60 9.46
N VAL A 217 4.49 9.59 10.27
CA VAL A 217 5.61 9.66 11.23
C VAL A 217 6.95 9.87 10.52
N ILE A 218 7.22 9.14 9.43
CA ILE A 218 8.43 9.33 8.62
C ILE A 218 8.48 10.75 8.08
N TYR A 219 7.37 11.20 7.49
CA TYR A 219 7.27 12.55 6.93
C TYR A 219 7.49 13.63 8.00
N ALA A 220 6.85 13.51 9.16
CA ALA A 220 7.03 14.43 10.27
C ALA A 220 8.50 14.45 10.74
N THR A 221 9.10 13.27 10.95
CA THR A 221 10.49 13.14 11.42
C THR A 221 11.49 13.79 10.45
N LEU A 222 11.31 13.61 9.14
CA LEU A 222 12.21 14.14 8.12
C LEU A 222 11.92 15.60 7.76
N GLY A 223 10.64 16.01 7.79
CA GLY A 223 10.17 17.34 7.43
C GLY A 223 10.32 18.40 8.52
N ILE A 224 10.34 18.01 9.81
CA ILE A 224 10.68 18.92 10.92
C ILE A 224 12.08 19.49 10.68
N TRP A 225 12.26 20.79 10.86
CA TRP A 225 13.54 21.46 10.63
C TRP A 225 14.68 20.85 11.48
N PRO A 226 15.88 20.59 10.93
CA PRO A 226 16.32 20.85 9.55
C PRO A 226 15.82 19.81 8.56
N GLN A 227 15.39 20.24 7.38
CA GLN A 227 14.90 19.34 6.32
C GLN A 227 16.05 18.50 5.78
N THR A 228 15.94 17.19 5.95
CA THR A 228 16.95 16.23 5.50
C THR A 228 17.01 16.21 3.96
N GLY A 229 18.19 16.35 3.36
CA GLY A 229 18.36 16.24 1.91
C GLY A 229 18.34 17.55 1.12
N LYS A 230 18.13 18.72 1.74
CA LYS A 230 18.56 19.97 1.10
C LYS A 230 20.08 19.96 1.00
N LYS A 231 20.58 20.26 -0.20
CA LYS A 231 22.00 20.29 -0.54
C LYS A 231 22.64 21.50 0.17
N ASP A 232 22.83 21.40 1.48
CA ASP A 232 23.62 22.37 2.23
C ASP A 232 25.07 22.18 1.81
N THR A 233 25.57 23.16 1.07
CA THR A 233 26.78 23.06 0.27
C THR A 233 28.07 22.98 1.08
N ASN A 234 28.06 22.98 2.42
CA ASN A 234 29.29 23.23 3.18
C ASN A 234 29.57 22.38 4.46
N ASP A 235 28.78 21.36 4.84
CA ASP A 235 29.24 20.46 5.93
C ASP A 235 28.59 19.06 5.91
N THR A 236 29.29 18.10 5.30
CA THR A 236 28.82 16.70 5.19
C THR A 236 28.70 16.03 6.57
N CYS A 237 29.49 16.44 7.56
CA CYS A 237 29.47 15.89 8.92
C CYS A 237 28.22 16.32 9.70
N SER A 238 27.86 17.61 9.64
CA SER A 238 26.70 18.17 10.37
C SER A 238 25.36 17.56 9.93
N SER A 239 25.23 17.27 8.63
CA SER A 239 24.02 16.65 8.06
C SER A 239 23.77 15.23 8.59
N HIS A 240 24.82 14.41 8.74
CA HIS A 240 24.70 13.05 9.27
C HIS A 240 24.33 13.04 10.76
N TRP A 241 24.96 13.89 11.57
CA TRP A 241 24.63 14.03 12.99
C TRP A 241 23.18 14.47 13.22
N THR A 242 22.70 15.43 12.42
CA THR A 242 21.29 15.89 12.46
C THR A 242 20.30 14.73 12.28
N VAL A 243 20.61 13.82 11.37
CA VAL A 243 19.75 12.68 11.03
C VAL A 243 19.80 11.61 12.11
N MET A 244 20.98 11.38 12.70
CA MET A 244 21.13 10.51 13.86
C MET A 244 20.33 11.03 15.06
N PHE A 245 20.35 12.34 15.34
CA PHE A 245 19.53 12.94 16.40
C PHE A 245 18.03 12.79 16.12
N LYS A 246 17.59 12.92 14.87
CA LYS A 246 16.19 12.65 14.48
C LYS A 246 15.79 11.20 14.73
N PHE A 247 16.66 10.25 14.40
CA PHE A 247 16.40 8.83 14.68
C PHE A 247 16.36 8.53 16.18
N LEU A 248 17.27 9.13 16.95
CA LEU A 248 17.27 9.00 18.40
C LEU A 248 16.00 9.61 19.02
N GLY A 249 15.59 10.79 18.58
CA GLY A 249 14.33 11.43 19.00
C GLY A 249 13.11 10.58 18.66
N LEU A 250 13.07 10.00 17.46
CA LEU A 250 12.01 9.07 17.04
C LEU A 250 12.00 7.80 17.91
N LEU A 251 13.17 7.20 18.17
CA LEU A 251 13.32 6.04 19.05
C LEU A 251 12.83 6.33 20.47
N LEU A 252 13.23 7.47 21.05
CA LEU A 252 12.79 7.91 22.36
C LEU A 252 11.27 8.09 22.39
N CYS A 253 10.69 8.74 21.37
CA CYS A 253 9.25 8.90 21.25
C CYS A 253 8.51 7.54 21.20
N ILE A 254 9.01 6.60 20.40
CA ILE A 254 8.46 5.23 20.33
C ILE A 254 8.56 4.54 21.68
N CYS A 255 9.69 4.64 22.38
CA CYS A 255 9.87 4.04 23.70
C CYS A 255 8.92 4.65 24.75
N LEU A 256 8.74 5.97 24.75
CA LEU A 256 7.82 6.67 25.66
C LEU A 256 6.36 6.23 25.42
N LEU A 257 5.94 6.15 24.15
CA LEU A 257 4.61 5.67 23.77
C LEU A 257 4.41 4.17 24.06
N ALA A 258 5.48 3.37 23.99
CA ALA A 258 5.43 1.94 24.29
C ALA A 258 5.48 1.63 25.80
N ALA A 259 6.00 2.53 26.63
CA ALA A 259 6.18 2.34 28.06
C ALA A 259 4.86 2.26 28.82
N SER A 260 3.84 3.04 28.43
CA SER A 260 2.52 3.04 29.07
C SER A 260 1.40 3.01 28.05
N GLN A 261 0.48 2.06 28.23
CA GLN A 261 -0.77 2.02 27.49
C GLN A 261 -1.59 3.30 27.70
N SER A 262 -1.62 3.83 28.93
CA SER A 262 -2.41 5.03 29.25
C SER A 262 -1.89 6.29 28.58
N TYR A 263 -0.56 6.43 28.39
CA TYR A 263 -0.02 7.57 27.63
C TYR A 263 -0.38 7.48 26.16
N PHE A 264 -0.32 6.27 25.59
CA PHE A 264 -0.72 6.05 24.20
C PHE A 264 -2.21 6.36 24.00
N GLU A 265 -3.09 5.81 24.82
CA GLU A 265 -4.53 6.06 24.70
C GLU A 265 -4.86 7.55 24.84
N LYS A 266 -4.20 8.27 25.74
CA LYS A 266 -4.34 9.73 25.87
C LYS A 266 -3.82 10.51 24.66
N ALA A 267 -2.71 10.07 24.04
CA ALA A 267 -2.17 10.73 22.86
C ALA A 267 -3.09 10.57 21.64
N PHE A 268 -3.76 9.42 21.53
CA PHE A 268 -4.66 9.09 20.41
C PHE A 268 -6.15 9.35 20.71
N SER A 269 -6.52 9.82 21.90
CA SER A 269 -7.91 10.16 22.26
C SER A 269 -8.39 11.50 21.67
N VAL A 270 -7.49 12.28 21.06
CA VAL A 270 -7.81 13.58 20.45
C VAL A 270 -8.68 13.38 19.21
N TRP A 271 -9.79 14.12 19.13
CA TRP A 271 -10.62 14.16 17.93
C TRP A 271 -9.88 14.92 16.80
N PRO A 272 -9.82 14.43 15.55
CA PRO A 272 -10.56 13.30 14.96
C PRO A 272 -9.81 11.95 14.96
N ILE A 273 -8.58 11.90 15.50
CA ILE A 273 -7.71 10.71 15.48
C ILE A 273 -8.38 9.55 16.22
N SER A 274 -9.01 9.82 17.37
CA SER A 274 -9.74 8.82 18.15
C SER A 274 -10.77 8.07 17.30
N LYS A 275 -11.63 8.79 16.57
CA LYS A 275 -12.65 8.17 15.70
C LYS A 275 -12.09 7.37 14.53
N LEU A 276 -10.86 7.63 14.11
CA LEU A 276 -10.21 6.91 13.01
C LEU A 276 -9.60 5.58 13.48
N PHE A 277 -9.07 5.54 14.71
CA PHE A 277 -8.34 4.40 15.26
C PHE A 277 -9.11 3.60 16.33
N GLU A 278 -10.31 4.03 16.70
CA GLU A 278 -11.22 3.28 17.58
C GLU A 278 -11.75 2.01 16.91
N TRP A 279 -11.69 0.88 17.62
CA TRP A 279 -12.43 -0.34 17.31
C TRP A 279 -13.39 -0.65 18.45
N GLN A 280 -14.70 -0.65 18.18
CA GLN A 280 -15.75 -0.86 19.21
C GLN A 280 -15.63 0.07 20.44
N GLY A 281 -15.03 1.26 20.28
CA GLY A 281 -14.81 2.22 21.37
C GLY A 281 -13.56 1.96 22.22
N LEU A 282 -12.74 0.97 21.89
CA LEU A 282 -11.45 0.72 22.55
C LEU A 282 -10.27 1.03 21.61
N LEU A 283 -9.27 1.76 22.13
CA LEU A 283 -7.97 1.99 21.47
C LEU A 283 -6.97 0.84 21.72
N HIS A 284 -7.33 -0.12 22.56
CA HIS A 284 -6.42 -1.19 22.98
C HIS A 284 -5.92 -2.04 21.79
N GLU A 285 -6.79 -2.37 20.83
CA GLU A 285 -6.38 -3.13 19.65
C GLU A 285 -5.36 -2.37 18.80
N TRP A 286 -5.54 -1.06 18.66
CA TRP A 286 -4.61 -0.20 17.94
C TRP A 286 -3.25 -0.16 18.65
N TRP A 287 -3.24 0.02 19.97
CA TRP A 287 -2.01 -0.02 20.77
C TRP A 287 -1.28 -1.36 20.64
N PHE A 288 -2.01 -2.47 20.76
CA PHE A 288 -1.44 -3.81 20.64
C PHE A 288 -0.77 -4.02 19.28
N ARG A 289 -1.45 -3.68 18.19
CA ARG A 289 -0.93 -3.82 16.82
C ARG A 289 0.26 -2.90 16.56
N TRP A 290 0.19 -1.65 17.01
CA TRP A 290 1.29 -0.70 16.91
C TRP A 290 2.53 -1.16 17.69
N LYS A 291 2.33 -1.66 18.91
CA LYS A 291 3.40 -2.13 19.80
C LYS A 291 4.20 -3.28 19.20
N LEU A 292 3.55 -4.16 18.43
CA LEU A 292 4.20 -5.30 17.78
C LEU A 292 5.21 -4.89 16.70
N ASP A 293 4.90 -3.87 15.90
CA ASP A 293 5.74 -3.46 14.75
C ASP A 293 6.53 -2.17 14.98
N ARG A 294 6.60 -1.70 16.24
CA ARG A 294 7.09 -0.36 16.61
C ARG A 294 8.48 0.02 16.11
N PHE A 295 9.37 -0.95 15.90
CA PHE A 295 10.74 -0.70 15.46
C PHE A 295 10.97 -0.96 13.96
N ALA A 296 10.04 -1.61 13.28
CA ALA A 296 10.24 -2.08 11.90
C ALA A 296 10.58 -0.93 10.94
N VAL A 297 9.85 0.18 11.07
CA VAL A 297 10.05 1.37 10.24
C VAL A 297 11.37 2.07 10.53
N LEU A 298 11.73 2.18 11.82
CA LEU A 298 13.00 2.79 12.23
C LEU A 298 14.19 1.99 11.68
N HIS A 299 14.12 0.65 11.74
CA HIS A 299 15.14 -0.20 11.11
C HIS A 299 15.23 0.01 9.60
N GLY A 300 14.10 0.19 8.91
CA GLY A 300 14.08 0.50 7.48
C GLY A 300 14.76 1.84 7.15
N MET A 301 14.48 2.87 7.94
CA MET A 301 15.11 4.19 7.80
C MET A 301 16.62 4.14 8.10
N PHE A 302 17.00 3.42 9.15
CA PHE A 302 18.40 3.26 9.54
C PHE A 302 19.20 2.47 8.50
N PHE A 303 18.63 1.39 7.96
CA PHE A 303 19.23 0.64 6.87
C PHE A 303 19.44 1.51 5.62
N ALA A 304 18.44 2.30 5.24
CA ALA A 304 18.56 3.23 4.12
C ALA A 304 19.67 4.27 4.32
N PHE A 305 19.82 4.77 5.56
CA PHE A 305 20.87 5.72 5.92
C PHE A 305 22.27 5.10 5.82
N ILE A 306 22.46 3.91 6.42
CA ILE A 306 23.71 3.15 6.32
C ILE A 306 24.04 2.87 4.85
N TYR A 307 23.11 2.34 4.09
CA TYR A 307 23.29 2.06 2.66
C TYR A 307 23.69 3.32 1.88
N GLY A 308 23.05 4.46 2.17
CA GLY A 308 23.40 5.75 1.58
C GLY A 308 24.82 6.21 1.91
N ILE A 309 25.30 5.98 3.13
CA ILE A 309 26.68 6.30 3.55
C ILE A 309 27.68 5.38 2.86
N LEU A 310 27.45 4.06 2.85
CA LEU A 310 28.37 3.11 2.20
C LEU A 310 28.50 3.38 0.69
N LYS A 311 27.39 3.74 0.03
CA LYS A 311 27.40 4.11 -1.39
C LYS A 311 28.21 5.38 -1.65
N LYS A 312 28.09 6.41 -0.80
CA LYS A 312 28.91 7.62 -0.90
C LYS A 312 30.39 7.36 -0.59
N GLY A 313 30.69 6.43 0.30
CA GLY A 313 32.04 6.03 0.66
C GLY A 313 32.75 5.13 -0.36
N HIS A 314 32.18 4.89 -1.54
CA HIS A 314 32.71 3.97 -2.57
C HIS A 314 33.01 2.55 -2.07
N LEU A 315 32.46 2.14 -0.92
CA LEU A 315 32.69 0.83 -0.31
C LEU A 315 31.81 -0.27 -0.93
N LEU A 316 30.71 0.14 -1.59
CA LEU A 316 29.81 -0.71 -2.35
C LEU A 316 29.98 -0.39 -3.83
N SER A 317 30.46 -1.36 -4.62
CA SER A 317 30.43 -1.28 -6.08
C SER A 317 29.20 -2.03 -6.60
N GLU A 318 28.34 -1.34 -7.35
CA GLU A 318 27.12 -1.92 -7.92
C GLU A 318 27.25 -2.10 -9.45
N GLY A 319 28.42 -2.57 -9.91
CA GLY A 319 28.65 -2.99 -11.29
C GLY A 319 28.11 -4.40 -11.57
N LYS A 320 27.59 -4.64 -12.79
CA LYS A 320 27.19 -6.01 -13.21
C LYS A 320 28.43 -6.92 -13.16
N GLY A 321 28.46 -7.86 -12.22
CA GLY A 321 29.54 -8.85 -12.09
C GLY A 321 30.71 -8.43 -11.18
N GLU A 322 30.63 -7.29 -10.49
CA GLU A 322 31.63 -6.88 -9.50
C GLU A 322 31.29 -7.40 -8.10
N ALA A 323 32.30 -7.65 -7.27
CA ALA A 323 32.09 -8.01 -5.88
C ALA A 323 31.39 -6.87 -5.14
N LEU A 324 30.38 -7.23 -4.32
CA LEU A 324 29.57 -6.25 -3.57
C LEU A 324 30.42 -5.31 -2.70
N PHE A 325 31.53 -5.82 -2.19
CA PHE A 325 32.54 -5.05 -1.47
C PHE A 325 33.74 -4.82 -2.38
N THR A 326 34.22 -3.58 -2.43
CA THR A 326 35.50 -3.28 -3.08
C THR A 326 36.61 -4.10 -2.39
N PRO A 327 37.40 -4.91 -3.13
CA PRO A 327 38.55 -5.57 -2.56
C PRO A 327 39.51 -4.49 -2.03
N LYS A 328 39.92 -4.65 -0.76
CA LYS A 328 40.83 -3.72 -0.08
C LYS A 328 42.22 -3.72 -0.67
#